data_AF-A0A831UBK2-F1
#
_entry.id   AF-A0A831UBK2-F1
#
_cell.length_a   1.000
_cell.length_b   1.000
_cell.length_c   1.000
_cell.angle_alpha   90.00
_cell.angle_beta   90.00
_cell.angle_gamma   90.00
#
_symmetry.space_group_name_H-M   'P 1'
#
loop_
_entity.id
_entity.type
_entity.pdbx_description
1 polymer ?
#
loop_
_entity_poly.entity_id
_entity_poly.type
_entity_poly.pdbx_seq_one_letter_code
_entity_poly.pdbx_strand_id
1 'polypeptide(L)' 'MAATQKIRIKLRAYDHRLLDASTQEIVSAAQRTGAGINGPIPLPTNITKYTVNRSPHIDKKSR' A
#
# COMPACT_ATOMS: atom_id res chain seq x y z
N MET A 1 21.29 -23.27 -15.35
CA MET A 1 19.83 -23.07 -15.23
C MET A 1 19.56 -21.59 -15.18
N ALA A 2 18.74 -21.05 -16.09
CA ALA A 2 18.47 -19.61 -16.15
C ALA A 2 17.87 -19.15 -14.82
N ALA A 3 18.44 -18.09 -14.22
CA ALA A 3 17.94 -17.53 -12.98
C ALA A 3 16.48 -17.09 -13.17
N THR A 4 15.57 -17.69 -12.41
CA THR A 4 14.15 -17.35 -12.46
C THR A 4 13.99 -15.90 -12.01
N GLN A 5 13.67 -15.00 -12.94
CA GLN A 5 13.45 -13.59 -12.65
C GLN A 5 12.18 -13.43 -11.81
N LYS A 6 12.34 -13.04 -10.54
CA LYS A 6 11.24 -12.89 -9.58
C LYS A 6 11.00 -11.43 -9.25
N ILE A 7 9.88 -10.89 -9.74
CA ILE A 7 9.44 -9.53 -9.45
C ILE A 7 8.65 -9.52 -8.14
N ARG A 8 8.93 -8.57 -7.24
CA ARG A 8 8.18 -8.35 -6.01
C ARG A 8 7.62 -6.93 -6.00
N ILE A 9 6.31 -6.81 -5.99
CA ILE A 9 5.60 -5.52 -6.03
C ILE A 9 5.06 -5.23 -4.63
N LYS A 10 5.34 -4.04 -4.09
CA LYS A 10 4.75 -3.57 -2.82
C LYS A 10 3.86 -2.37 -3.12
N LEU A 11 2.55 -2.58 -3.02
CA LEU A 11 1.55 -1.53 -3.19
C LEU A 11 1.36 -0.78 -1.86
N ARG A 12 1.25 0.55 -1.92
CA ARG A 12 0.93 1.41 -0.78
C ARG A 12 -0.03 2.49 -1.25
N ALA A 13 -1.12 2.68 -0.54
CA ALA A 13 -2.07 3.75 -0.77
C ALA A 13 -2.66 4.21 0.57
N TYR A 14 -3.20 5.43 0.59
CA TYR A 14 -3.95 5.94 1.75
C TYR A 14 -5.43 5.52 1.71
N ASP A 15 -6.00 5.34 0.51
CA ASP A 15 -7.35 4.81 0.32
C ASP A 15 -7.29 3.31 -0.03
N HIS A 16 -8.03 2.50 0.72
CA HIS A 16 -8.15 1.06 0.51
C HIS A 16 -8.89 0.72 -0.79
N ARG A 17 -9.89 1.53 -1.20
CA ARG A 17 -10.70 1.20 -2.38
C ARG A 17 -9.88 1.21 -3.66
N LEU A 18 -9.03 2.23 -3.80
CA LEU A 18 -8.11 2.35 -4.93
C LEU A 18 -7.07 1.23 -4.90
N LEU A 19 -6.55 0.89 -3.70
CA LEU A 19 -5.60 -0.19 -3.53
C LEU A 19 -6.19 -1.52 -4.02
N ASP A 20 -7.40 -1.86 -3.59
CA ASP A 20 -8.05 -3.12 -3.92
C ASP A 20 -8.34 -3.22 -5.43
N ALA A 21 -8.86 -2.14 -6.04
CA ALA A 21 -9.10 -2.06 -7.48
C ALA A 21 -7.81 -2.28 -8.29
N SER A 22 -6.75 -1.54 -7.99
CA SER A 22 -5.46 -1.70 -8.67
C SER A 22 -4.85 -3.08 -8.45
N THR A 23 -5.00 -3.66 -7.25
CA THR A 23 -4.49 -5.00 -6.95
C THR A 23 -5.19 -6.06 -7.80
N GLN A 24 -6.51 -5.97 -7.95
CA GLN A 24 -7.30 -6.86 -8.81
C GLN A 24 -6.91 -6.72 -10.29
N GLU A 25 -6.73 -5.50 -10.78
CA GLU A 25 -6.29 -5.25 -12.16
C GLU A 25 -4.93 -5.89 -12.46
N ILE A 26 -3.94 -5.71 -11.57
CA ILE A 26 -2.60 -6.28 -11.70
C ILE A 26 -2.64 -7.80 -11.70
N VAL A 27 -3.41 -8.40 -10.78
CA VAL A 27 -3.59 -9.86 -10.70
C VAL A 27 -4.22 -10.39 -11.99
N SER A 28 -5.28 -9.73 -12.49
CA SER A 28 -5.94 -10.12 -13.74
C SER A 28 -5.00 -10.04 -14.95
N ALA A 29 -4.10 -9.05 -14.98
CA ALA A 29 -3.15 -8.86 -16.07
C ALA A 29 -2.05 -9.91 -16.03
N ALA A 30 -1.50 -10.19 -14.85
CA ALA A 30 -0.48 -11.23 -14.66
C ALA A 30 -1.05 -12.65 -14.93
N GLN A 31 -2.32 -12.88 -14.61
CA GLN A 31 -2.98 -14.14 -14.91
C GLN A 31 -3.20 -14.31 -16.42
N ARG A 32 -3.56 -13.24 -17.13
CA ARG A 32 -3.68 -13.23 -18.60
C ARG A 32 -2.37 -13.52 -19.31
N THR A 33 -1.23 -13.12 -18.75
CA THR A 33 0.10 -13.40 -19.32
C THR A 33 0.66 -14.76 -18.94
N GLY A 34 -0.02 -15.53 -18.08
CA GLY A 34 0.41 -16.86 -17.66
C GLY A 34 1.57 -16.86 -16.65
N ALA A 35 1.84 -15.73 -15.98
CA ALA A 35 2.86 -15.65 -14.94
C ALA A 35 2.38 -16.35 -13.65
N GLY A 36 3.29 -17.05 -12.96
CA GLY A 36 3.00 -17.63 -11.64
C GLY A 36 2.86 -16.53 -10.58
N ILE A 37 1.70 -16.45 -9.92
CA ILE A 37 1.38 -15.40 -8.95
C ILE A 37 1.32 -16.00 -7.55
N ASN A 38 2.02 -15.34 -6.63
CA ASN A 38 1.73 -15.48 -5.20
C ASN A 38 0.77 -14.34 -4.87
N GLY A 39 -0.45 -14.66 -4.46
CA GLY A 39 -1.58 -13.72 -4.35
C GLY A 39 -1.30 -12.47 -3.50
N PRO A 40 -2.22 -11.49 -3.49
CA PRO A 40 -2.04 -10.28 -2.72
C PRO A 40 -1.95 -10.60 -1.22
N ILE A 41 -0.75 -10.43 -0.65
CA ILE A 41 -0.50 -10.65 0.77
C ILE A 41 -0.67 -9.30 1.47
N PRO A 42 -1.72 -9.11 2.30
CA PRO A 42 -1.89 -7.88 3.05
C PRO A 42 -0.78 -7.76 4.08
N LEU A 43 -0.17 -6.57 4.12
CA LEU A 43 0.81 -6.22 5.15
C LEU A 43 0.13 -5.30 6.18
N PRO A 44 0.61 -5.30 7.44
CA PRO A 44 0.10 -4.37 8.45
C PRO A 44 0.16 -2.92 7.98
N THR A 45 -0.88 -2.14 8.30
CA THR A 45 -0.94 -0.71 7.98
C THR A 45 0.00 0.07 8.90
N ASN A 46 0.93 0.82 8.30
CA ASN A 46 1.76 1.76 9.06
C ASN A 46 0.94 3.01 9.38
N ILE A 47 0.74 3.28 10.67
CA ILE A 47 0.00 4.44 11.15
C ILE A 47 0.99 5.41 11.79
N THR A 48 1.20 6.56 11.15
CA THR A 48 2.04 7.63 11.71
C THR A 48 1.15 8.73 12.26
N LYS A 49 1.25 9.00 13.57
CA LYS A 49 0.47 10.03 14.26
C LYS A 49 1.37 11.23 14.52
N TYR A 50 0.90 12.43 14.18
CA TYR A 50 1.58 13.68 14.45
C TYR A 50 0.67 14.59 15.28
N THR A 51 1.25 15.30 16.24
CA THR A 51 0.54 16.25 17.10
C THR A 51 1.03 17.65 16.76
N VAL A 52 0.11 18.52 16.34
CA VAL A 52 0.38 19.93 16.04
C VAL A 52 -0.33 20.82 17.05
N ASN A 53 0.20 22.02 17.33
CA ASN A 53 -0.57 22.99 18.11
C ASN A 53 -1.71 23.52 17.21
N ARG A 54 -2.94 23.60 17.73
CA ARG A 54 -4.07 24.12 16.94
C ARG A 54 -4.04 25.64 16.75
N SER A 55 -3.56 26.38 17.74
CA SER A 55 -3.47 27.85 17.69
C SER A 55 -2.03 28.33 17.54
N PRO A 56 -1.78 29.43 16.81
CA PRO A 56 -0.47 30.08 16.77
C PRO A 56 -0.09 30.76 18.11
N HIS A 57 -1.05 31.10 18.99
CA HIS A 57 -0.77 31.81 20.24
C HIS A 57 -1.58 31.25 21.44
N ILE A 58 -0.92 31.18 22.61
CA ILE A 58 -1.46 30.84 23.95
C ILE A 58 -2.05 29.42 24.13
N ASP A 59 -2.76 28.82 23.17
CA ASP A 59 -3.51 27.57 23.39
C ASP A 59 -2.67 26.28 23.28
N LYS A 60 -1.70 26.11 24.19
CA LYS A 60 -0.78 24.95 24.19
C LYS A 60 -1.42 23.61 24.60
N LYS A 61 -2.54 23.65 25.33
CA LYS A 61 -3.31 22.46 25.75
C LYS A 61 -4.22 21.91 24.64
N SER A 62 -4.43 22.68 23.58
CA SER A 62 -5.22 22.31 22.40
C SER A 62 -4.32 21.58 21.39
N ARG A 63 -3.88 20.38 21.75
CA ARG A 63 -3.07 19.47 20.92
C ARG A 63 -3.90 18.31 20.38
#